data_AF-A0A9N8Z2D8-F1
#
_entry.id   AF-A0A9N8Z2D8-F1
#
_cell.length_a   1.000
_cell.length_b   1.000
_cell.length_c   1.000
_cell.angle_alpha   90.00
_cell.angle_beta   90.00
_cell.angle_gamma   90.00
#
_symmetry.space_group_name_H-M   'P 1'
#
loop_
_entity.id
_entity.type
_entity.pdbx_description
1 polymer ?
#
loop_
_entity_poly.entity_id
_entity_poly.type
_entity_poly.pdbx_seq_one_letter_code
_entity_poly.pdbx_strand_id
1 'polypeptide(L)' 'GFIHQDFHCGNILVFQREYMKEPAISDLGLAKGRNETNTDGNLYGVLPYVALHTR' A
#
# COMPACT_ATOMS: atom_id res chain seq x y z
N GLY A 1 -0.50 -9.74 -10.26
CA GLY A 1 -1.13 -8.69 -9.43
C GLY A 1 -0.17 -8.29 -8.34
N PHE A 2 -0.23 -7.04 -7.87
CA PHE A 2 0.66 -6.52 -6.83
C PHE A 2 -0.16 -6.11 -5.60
N ILE A 3 0.46 -6.20 -4.42
CA ILE A 3 -0.08 -5.78 -3.13
C ILE A 3 0.78 -4.62 -2.64
N HIS A 4 0.18 -3.47 -2.32
CA HIS A 4 0.90 -2.25 -1.88
C HIS A 4 1.60 -2.40 -0.52
N GLN A 5 1.06 -3.25 0.36
CA GLN A 5 1.51 -3.55 1.73
C GLN A 5 1.47 -2.39 2.75
N ASP A 6 1.45 -1.14 2.30
CA ASP A 6 1.39 0.06 3.17
C ASP A 6 0.37 1.11 2.70
N PHE A 7 -0.89 0.70 2.58
CA PHE A 7 -1.94 1.59 2.10
C PHE A 7 -2.60 2.35 3.26
N HIS A 8 -2.33 3.65 3.35
CA HIS A 8 -2.93 4.57 4.33
C HIS A 8 -3.13 5.97 3.72
N CYS A 9 -3.82 6.87 4.43
CA CYS A 9 -4.15 8.21 3.92
C CYS A 9 -2.94 9.08 3.54
N GLY A 10 -1.75 8.77 4.06
CA GLY A 10 -0.50 9.45 3.70
C GLY A 10 0.01 9.05 2.31
N ASN A 11 -0.41 7.89 1.80
CA ASN A 11 -0.06 7.37 0.48
C ASN A 11 -1.19 7.54 -0.56
N ILE A 12 -2.28 8.24 -0.18
CA ILE A 12 -3.34 8.65 -1.10
C ILE A 12 -3.08 10.12 -1.45
N LEU A 13 -2.66 10.36 -2.68
CA LEU A 13 -2.39 11.70 -3.20
C LEU A 13 -3.53 12.17 -4.09
N VAL A 14 -3.58 13.49 -4.26
CA VAL A 14 -4.39 14.13 -5.29
C VAL A 14 -3.45 14.67 -6.35
N PHE A 15 -3.45 14.02 -7.52
CA PHE A 15 -2.70 14.51 -8.67
C PHE A 15 -3.51 15.61 -9.35
N GLN A 16 -2.93 16.80 -9.45
CA GLN A 16 -3.55 17.92 -10.15
C GLN A 16 -3.04 17.97 -11.58
N ARG A 17 -3.94 17.75 -12.54
CA ARG A 17 -3.68 17.93 -13.96
C ARG A 17 -4.53 19.08 -14.47
N GLU A 18 -3.89 20.23 -14.70
CA GLU A 18 -4.57 21.46 -15.12
C GLU A 18 -5.72 21.80 -14.16
N TYR A 19 -6.97 21.62 -14.62
CA TYR A 19 -8.20 21.89 -13.86
C TYR A 19 -8.83 20.63 -13.23
N MET A 20 -8.24 19.45 -13.42
CA MET A 20 -8.74 18.19 -12.87
C MET A 20 -7.90 17.73 -11.67
N LYS A 21 -8.58 17.11 -10.70
CA LYS A 21 -7.99 16.47 -9.54
C LYS A 21 -8.32 14.99 -9.60
N GLU A 22 -7.29 14.16 -9.71
CA GLU A 22 -7.43 12.71 -9.79
C GLU A 22 -6.77 12.06 -8.56
N PRO A 23 -7.42 11.08 -7.92
CA PRO A 23 -6.79 10.34 -6.84
C PRO A 23 -5.66 9.46 -7.40
N ALA A 24 -4.54 9.43 -6.70
CA ALA A 24 -3.39 8.59 -7.03
C ALA A 24 -2.89 7.85 -5.79
N ILE A 25 -2.39 6.64 -5.97
CA ILE A 25 -1.70 5.88 -4.92
C ILE A 25 -0.20 6.08 -5.11
N SER A 26 0.49 6.50 -4.05
CA SER A 26 1.94 6.74 -4.05
C SER A 26 2.67 5.79 -3.11
N ASP A 27 4.00 5.82 -3.16
CA ASP A 27 4.90 5.00 -2.33
C ASP A 27 4.73 3.49 -2.53
N LEU A 28 5.18 3.01 -3.68
CA LEU A 28 5.20 1.59 -4.02
C LEU A 28 6.45 0.87 -3.51
N GLY A 29 7.22 1.45 -2.60
CA GLY A 29 8.50 0.89 -2.13
C GLY A 29 8.37 -0.47 -1.43
N LEU A 30 7.17 -0.76 -0.89
CA LEU A 30 6.82 -2.04 -0.26
C LEU A 30 5.88 -2.89 -1.12
N ALA A 31 5.59 -2.47 -2.36
CA ALA A 31 4.70 -3.21 -3.22
C ALA A 31 5.34 -4.53 -3.67
N LYS A 32 4.62 -5.65 -3.51
CA LYS A 32 5.10 -7.00 -3.86
C LYS A 32 4.16 -7.72 -4.80
N GLY A 33 4.71 -8.62 -5.61
CA GLY A 33 3.91 -9.52 -6.42
C GLY A 33 3.03 -10.40 -5.55
N ARG A 34 1.77 -10.63 -5.94
CA ARG A 34 0.81 -11.49 -5.21
C ARG A 34 1.34 -12.90 -4.95
N ASN A 35 2.23 -13.39 -5.80
CA ASN A 35 2.82 -14.73 -5.70
C ASN A 35 4.20 -14.70 -5.01
N GLU A 36 4.72 -13.52 -4.67
CA GLU A 36 5.89 -13.35 -3.81
C GLU A 36 5.39 -13.52 -2.37
N THR A 37 5.26 -14.77 -1.96
CA THR A 37 4.83 -15.12 -0.60
C THR A 37 5.78 -14.49 0.41
N ASN A 38 5.24 -13.65 1.31
CA ASN A 38 5.94 -13.32 2.55
C ASN A 38 6.08 -14.61 3.36
N THR A 39 7.20 -15.31 3.20
CA THR A 39 7.57 -16.47 4.02
C THR A 39 7.86 -16.07 5.46
N ASP A 40 8.15 -14.79 5.68
CA ASP A 40 8.39 -14.23 7.00
C ASP A 40 7.12 -13.50 7.44
N GLY A 41 6.58 -13.89 8.60
CA GLY A 41 5.42 -13.30 9.26
C GLY A 41 5.67 -11.88 9.77
N ASN A 42 6.24 -11.05 8.92
CA ASN A 42 6.59 -9.67 9.19
C ASN A 42 5.32 -8.83 9.23
N LEU A 43 5.25 -7.99 10.25
CA LEU A 43 4.22 -6.99 10.45
C LEU A 43 4.47 -5.84 9.47
N TYR A 44 3.50 -5.51 8.62
CA TYR A 44 3.59 -4.40 7.67
C TYR A 44 2.47 -3.38 7.95
N GLY A 45 2.78 -2.09 7.76
CA GLY A 45 1.86 -0.97 7.95
C GLY A 45 2.01 -0.23 9.28
N VAL A 46 1.31 0.89 9.41
CA VAL A 46 1.23 1.68 10.67
C VAL A 46 0.16 1.10 11.59
N LEU A 47 0.37 1.15 12.90
CA LEU A 47 -0.40 0.41 13.92
C LEU A 47 -1.94 0.54 13.97
N PRO A 48 -2.64 1.54 13.37
CA PRO A 48 -4.09 1.43 13.22
C PRO A 48 -4.55 0.64 11.98
N TYR A 49 -3.67 0.31 11.04
CA TYR A 49 -4.00 -0.28 9.73
C TYR A 49 -3.34 -1.62 9.44
N VAL A 50 -2.68 -2.24 10.43
CA VAL A 50 -2.03 -3.53 10.22
C VAL A 50 -3.06 -4.65 10.19
N ALA A 51 -3.07 -5.42 9.10
CA ALA A 51 -3.79 -6.69 9.04
C ALA A 51 -2.95 -7.79 9.71
N LEU A 52 -3.47 -8.36 10.79
CA LEU A 52 -2.89 -9.56 11.40
C LEU A 52 -3.19 -10.76 10.50
N HIS A 53 -2.21 -11.20 9.70
CA HIS A 53 -2.29 -12.48 9.00
C HIS A 53 -2.00 -13.61 9.99
N THR A 54 -3.04 -14.15 10.62
CA THR A 54 -2.97 -15.48 11.26
C THR A 54 -3.24 -16.54 10.19
N ARG A 55 -2.46 -17.63 10.22
CA ARG A 55 -2.53 -18.74 9.24
C ARG A 55 -3.87 -19.46 9.28
#